data_AF-A0A1I3YHM4-F1
#
_entry.id   AF-A0A1I3YHM4-F1
#
_cell.length_a   1.000
_cell.length_b   1.000
_cell.length_c   1.000
_cell.angle_alpha   90.00
_cell.angle_beta   90.00
_cell.angle_gamma   90.00
#
_symmetry.space_group_name_H-M   'P 1'
#
loop_
_entity.id
_entity.type
_entity.pdbx_description
1 polymer ?
#
loop_
_entity_poly.entity_id
_entity_poly.type
_entity_poly.pdbx_seq_one_letter_code
_entity_poly.pdbx_strand_id
1 'polypeptide(L)'
;MPHRHRHERTPDTVTLLSASAAGGVVMLAADTHPPALIATAGSSASVLWAAVFTVAAAVSLIGVLTHAPVGWAVELGGRVPLGLTAGGYSVVLVRHSDTVGVALVAAIIGAVGVASLIRAGVLMVRLYRYHRAVHSQGGAL
;
A
#
# COMPACT_ATOMS: atom_id res chain seq x y z
N MET A 1 7.20 -6.81 -30.55
CA MET A 1 5.82 -6.29 -30.33
C MET A 1 5.73 -5.64 -28.93
N PRO A 2 5.83 -4.31 -28.78
CA PRO A 2 5.97 -3.64 -27.48
C PRO A 2 4.65 -3.20 -26.82
N HIS A 3 3.49 -3.45 -27.44
CA HIS A 3 2.23 -2.83 -27.00
C HIS A 3 1.39 -3.63 -25.99
N ARG A 4 1.79 -4.85 -25.60
CA ARG A 4 0.98 -5.69 -24.70
C ARG A 4 1.12 -5.40 -23.20
N HIS A 5 2.11 -4.62 -22.76
CA HIS A 5 2.30 -4.35 -21.32
C HIS A 5 1.50 -3.16 -20.78
N ARG A 6 0.81 -2.38 -21.63
CA ARG A 6 -0.05 -1.27 -21.17
C ARG A 6 -1.41 -1.71 -20.62
N HIS A 7 -1.86 -2.94 -20.88
CA HIS A 7 -3.22 -3.39 -20.60
C HIS A 7 -3.40 -4.21 -19.30
N GLU A 8 -2.35 -4.41 -18.50
CA GLU A 8 -2.47 -5.09 -17.18
C GLU A 8 -2.69 -4.13 -16.00
N ARG A 9 -2.87 -2.83 -16.25
CA ARG A 9 -3.16 -1.83 -15.22
C ARG A 9 -4.67 -1.67 -15.13
N THR A 10 -5.31 -2.44 -14.24
CA THR A 10 -6.75 -2.32 -14.02
C THR A 10 -7.06 -0.93 -13.46
N PRO A 11 -7.98 -0.16 -14.09
CA PRO A 11 -8.33 1.20 -13.65
C PRO A 11 -8.68 1.24 -12.16
N ASP A 12 -9.31 0.18 -11.65
CA ASP A 12 -9.68 -0.01 -10.25
C ASP A 12 -8.51 0.20 -9.27
N THR A 13 -7.30 -0.27 -9.62
CA THR A 13 -6.10 -0.15 -8.78
C THR A 13 -5.63 1.30 -8.67
N VAL A 14 -5.73 2.06 -9.76
CA VAL A 14 -5.33 3.47 -9.82
C VAL A 14 -6.30 4.31 -8.98
N THR A 15 -7.61 4.09 -9.13
CA THR A 15 -8.64 4.76 -8.33
C THR A 15 -8.50 4.45 -6.84
N LEU A 16 -8.26 3.19 -6.47
CA LEU A 16 -8.09 2.80 -5.07
C LEU A 16 -6.87 3.44 -4.42
N LEU A 17 -5.72 3.48 -5.12
CA LEU A 17 -4.51 4.11 -4.59
C LEU A 17 -4.64 5.63 -4.51
N SER A 18 -5.29 6.25 -5.49
CA SER A 18 -5.58 7.69 -5.49
C SER A 18 -6.52 8.06 -4.34
N ALA A 19 -7.58 7.29 -4.14
CA ALA A 19 -8.53 7.48 -3.04
C ALA A 19 -7.86 7.25 -1.67
N SER A 20 -6.95 6.26 -1.56
CA SER A 20 -6.21 6.00 -0.34
C SER A 20 -5.24 7.14 0.01
N ALA A 21 -4.53 7.68 -0.99
CA ALA A 21 -3.66 8.84 -0.80
C ALA A 21 -4.45 10.08 -0.41
N ALA A 22 -5.58 10.36 -1.09
CA ALA A 22 -6.47 11.47 -0.75
C ALA A 22 -7.08 11.32 0.65
N GLY A 23 -7.50 10.11 1.03
CA GLY A 23 -8.02 9.81 2.36
C GLY A 23 -7.00 10.05 3.47
N GLY A 24 -5.74 9.67 3.25
CA GLY A 24 -4.65 9.95 4.18
C GLY A 24 -4.36 11.45 4.35
N VAL A 25 -4.41 12.22 3.26
CA VAL A 25 -4.29 13.70 3.30
C VAL A 25 -5.45 14.33 4.04
N VAL A 26 -6.69 13.86 3.81
CA VAL A 26 -7.87 14.38 4.53
C VAL A 26 -7.79 14.06 6.02
N MET A 27 -7.35 12.86 6.41
CA MET A 27 -7.14 12.52 7.82
C MET A 27 -6.06 13.37 8.49
N LEU A 28 -4.99 13.74 7.75
CA LEU A 28 -3.96 14.67 8.24
C LEU A 28 -4.46 16.11 8.35
N ALA A 29 -5.25 16.56 7.38
CA ALA A 29 -5.73 17.94 7.31
C ALA A 29 -6.90 18.23 8.25
N ALA A 30 -7.74 17.23 8.53
CA ALA A 30 -8.93 17.39 9.35
C ALA A 30 -8.70 17.09 10.84
N ASP A 31 -7.50 16.63 11.22
CA ASP A 31 -7.16 16.14 12.58
C ASP A 31 -8.21 15.12 13.11
N THR A 32 -8.87 14.40 12.20
CA THR A 32 -9.90 13.41 12.50
C THR A 32 -9.21 12.10 12.86
N HIS A 33 -8.55 12.10 14.01
CA HIS A 33 -8.01 10.90 14.60
C HIS A 33 -9.11 10.23 15.45
N PRO A 34 -9.32 8.92 15.34
CA PRO A 34 -10.22 8.22 16.24
C PRO A 34 -9.79 8.51 17.68
N PRO A 35 -10.70 8.91 18.59
CA PRO A 35 -10.34 9.20 19.99
C PRO A 35 -9.65 8.01 20.68
N ALA A 36 -9.96 6.78 20.25
CA ALA A 36 -9.27 5.57 20.66
C ALA A 36 -7.77 5.56 20.33
N LEU A 37 -7.33 6.22 19.24
CA LEU A 37 -5.92 6.27 18.81
C LEU A 37 -5.11 7.34 19.54
N ILE A 38 -5.74 8.49 19.80
CA ILE A 38 -5.13 9.55 20.62
C ILE A 38 -4.88 9.04 22.04
N ALA A 39 -5.83 8.26 22.58
CA ALA A 39 -5.73 7.70 23.92
C ALA A 39 -4.61 6.65 24.09
N THR A 40 -4.18 5.98 23.01
CA THR A 40 -3.33 4.77 23.12
C THR A 40 -1.92 4.95 22.60
N ALA A 41 -1.71 5.84 21.63
CA ALA A 41 -0.41 6.01 20.98
C ALA A 41 0.10 7.47 21.02
N GLY A 42 -0.70 8.39 21.56
CA GLY A 42 -0.45 9.82 21.47
C GLY A 42 -0.70 10.36 20.06
N SER A 43 -1.06 11.65 19.96
CA SER A 43 -1.34 12.33 18.68
C SER A 43 -0.19 12.21 17.67
N SER A 44 1.05 12.10 18.14
CA SER A 44 2.23 11.96 17.30
C SER A 44 2.25 10.64 16.52
N ALA A 45 1.75 9.56 17.11
CA ALA A 45 1.67 8.27 16.41
C ALA A 45 0.58 8.30 15.35
N SER A 46 -0.64 8.76 15.65
CA SER A 46 -1.70 8.80 14.61
C SER A 46 -1.30 9.60 13.37
N VAL A 47 -0.58 10.72 13.54
CA VAL A 47 -0.02 11.52 12.45
C VAL A 47 1.02 10.74 11.64
N LEU A 48 1.94 10.04 12.30
CA LEU A 48 2.94 9.21 11.62
C LEU A 48 2.32 8.09 10.78
N TRP A 49 1.27 7.43 11.28
CA TRP A 49 0.60 6.35 10.53
C TRP A 49 -0.13 6.90 9.30
N ALA A 50 -0.82 8.03 9.44
CA ALA A 50 -1.49 8.69 8.31
C ALA A 50 -0.49 9.19 7.25
N ALA A 51 0.66 9.73 7.68
CA ALA A 51 1.74 10.14 6.78
C ALA A 51 2.32 8.93 6.03
N VAL A 52 2.61 7.83 6.72
CA VAL A 52 3.12 6.61 6.08
C VAL A 52 2.10 6.03 5.10
N PHE A 53 0.82 6.00 5.45
CA PHE A 53 -0.25 5.57 4.52
C PHE A 53 -0.28 6.40 3.24
N THR A 54 -0.22 7.72 3.38
CA THR A 54 -0.27 8.67 2.26
C THR A 54 0.95 8.49 1.34
N VAL A 55 2.15 8.47 1.93
CA VAL A 55 3.40 8.30 1.18
C VAL A 55 3.45 6.94 0.51
N ALA A 56 3.10 5.87 1.22
CA ALA A 56 3.13 4.51 0.68
C ALA A 56 2.10 4.32 -0.45
N ALA A 57 0.93 4.96 -0.36
CA ALA A 57 -0.07 4.96 -1.42
C ALA A 57 0.41 5.73 -2.65
N ALA A 58 1.03 6.89 -2.44
CA ALA A 58 1.63 7.70 -3.51
C ALA A 58 2.78 6.97 -4.20
N VAL A 59 3.70 6.34 -3.46
CA VAL A 59 4.80 5.54 -4.02
C VAL A 59 4.25 4.34 -4.79
N SER A 60 3.23 3.66 -4.26
CA SER A 60 2.55 2.57 -4.98
C SER A 60 1.94 3.06 -6.29
N LEU A 61 1.27 4.22 -6.27
CA LEU A 61 0.65 4.84 -7.44
C LEU A 61 1.71 5.23 -8.48
N ILE A 62 2.82 5.84 -8.07
CA ILE A 62 3.96 6.14 -8.95
C ILE A 62 4.45 4.86 -9.60
N GLY A 63 4.67 3.79 -8.83
CA GLY A 63 5.09 2.50 -9.37
C GLY A 63 4.11 1.91 -10.39
N VAL A 64 2.80 2.03 -10.13
CA VAL A 64 1.76 1.63 -11.10
C VAL A 64 1.83 2.47 -12.37
N LEU A 65 2.17 3.75 -12.30
CA LEU A 65 2.26 4.64 -13.46
C LEU A 65 3.58 4.47 -14.25
N THR A 66 4.68 4.13 -13.58
CA THR A 66 6.02 3.95 -14.18
C THR A 66 6.15 2.64 -14.97
N HIS A 67 6.92 2.65 -16.06
CA HIS A 67 7.09 1.49 -16.95
C HIS A 67 7.83 0.31 -16.26
N ALA A 68 7.51 -0.92 -16.64
CA ALA A 68 8.22 -2.11 -16.16
C ALA A 68 9.67 -2.16 -16.70
N PRO A 69 10.64 -2.69 -15.94
CA PRO A 69 10.51 -3.30 -14.60
C PRO A 69 10.63 -2.30 -13.44
N VAL A 70 11.07 -1.07 -13.69
CA VAL A 70 11.28 -0.03 -12.67
C VAL A 70 10.00 0.24 -11.88
N GLY A 71 8.85 0.33 -12.58
CA GLY A 71 7.55 0.52 -11.95
C GLY A 71 7.16 -0.61 -10.99
N TRP A 72 7.57 -1.86 -11.25
CA TRP A 72 7.29 -2.96 -10.32
C TRP A 72 8.09 -2.84 -9.02
N ALA A 73 9.35 -2.41 -9.10
CA ALA A 73 10.18 -2.19 -7.91
C ALA A 73 9.67 -1.01 -7.09
N VAL A 74 9.28 0.08 -7.75
CA VAL A 74 8.67 1.25 -7.07
C VAL A 74 7.31 0.90 -6.47
N GLU A 75 6.46 0.14 -7.17
CA GLU A 75 5.16 -0.32 -6.63
C GLU A 75 5.38 -1.22 -5.41
N LEU A 76 6.38 -2.11 -5.44
CA LEU A 76 6.77 -2.94 -4.30
C LEU A 76 7.18 -2.09 -3.09
N GLY A 77 8.00 -1.06 -3.33
CA GLY A 77 8.47 -0.12 -2.31
C GLY A 77 7.35 0.66 -1.63
N GLY A 78 6.21 0.86 -2.31
CA GLY A 78 5.01 1.45 -1.71
C GLY A 78 4.11 0.43 -1.03
N ARG A 79 3.92 -0.75 -1.62
CA ARG A 79 2.93 -1.73 -1.12
C ARG A 79 3.34 -2.47 0.13
N VAL A 80 4.64 -2.73 0.31
CA VAL A 80 5.16 -3.37 1.53
C VAL A 80 4.90 -2.51 2.77
N PRO A 81 5.35 -1.23 2.83
CA PRO A 81 5.05 -0.37 3.98
C PRO A 81 3.55 -0.14 4.14
N LEU A 82 2.79 0.04 3.05
CA LEU A 82 1.32 0.18 3.14
C LEU A 82 0.67 -1.04 3.79
N GLY A 83 1.09 -2.25 3.43
CA GLY A 83 0.61 -3.49 4.00
C GLY A 83 0.89 -3.60 5.51
N LEU A 84 2.13 -3.30 5.92
CA LEU A 84 2.55 -3.36 7.32
C LEU A 84 1.88 -2.29 8.18
N THR A 85 1.80 -1.06 7.67
CA THR A 85 1.14 0.06 8.37
C THR A 85 -0.37 -0.15 8.45
N ALA A 86 -1.00 -0.72 7.44
CA ALA A 86 -2.42 -1.08 7.53
C ALA A 86 -2.66 -2.20 8.55
N GLY A 87 -1.84 -3.26 8.52
CA GLY A 87 -1.92 -4.36 9.48
C GLY A 87 -1.74 -3.88 10.92
N GLY A 88 -0.68 -3.12 11.20
CA GLY A 88 -0.41 -2.60 12.54
C GLY A 88 -1.51 -1.66 13.05
N TYR A 89 -2.05 -0.79 12.18
CA TYR A 89 -3.12 0.12 12.55
C TYR A 89 -4.40 -0.64 12.92
N SER A 90 -4.76 -1.67 12.15
CA SER A 90 -5.93 -2.51 12.43
C SER A 90 -5.80 -3.23 13.77
N VAL A 91 -4.61 -3.76 14.11
CA VAL A 91 -4.36 -4.43 15.40
C VAL A 91 -4.50 -3.45 16.57
N VAL A 92 -3.98 -2.23 16.43
CA VAL A 92 -4.09 -1.19 17.45
C VAL A 92 -5.55 -0.79 17.66
N LEU A 93 -6.32 -0.61 16.57
CA LEU A 93 -7.76 -0.31 16.66
C LEU A 93 -8.53 -1.41 17.40
N VAL A 94 -8.32 -2.68 17.03
CA VAL A 94 -9.05 -3.81 17.63
C VAL A 94 -8.70 -3.97 19.11
N ARG A 95 -7.44 -3.74 19.51
CA ARG A 95 -7.01 -3.88 20.90
C ARG A 95 -7.56 -2.81 21.85
N HIS A 96 -8.02 -1.68 21.34
CA HIS A 96 -8.38 -0.53 22.15
C HIS A 96 -9.78 0.03 21.84
N SER A 97 -10.61 -0.73 21.13
CA SER A 97 -11.97 -0.30 20.84
C SER A 97 -13.01 -1.30 21.29
N ASP A 98 -13.89 -0.82 22.17
CA ASP A 98 -15.06 -1.57 22.65
C ASP A 98 -16.31 -1.33 21.77
N THR A 99 -16.13 -0.71 20.60
CA THR A 99 -17.22 -0.28 19.72
C THR A 99 -17.19 -0.98 18.36
N VAL A 100 -18.35 -1.53 17.97
CA VAL A 100 -18.56 -2.26 16.72
C VAL A 100 -18.16 -1.45 15.48
N GLY A 101 -18.37 -0.12 15.50
CA GLY A 101 -17.97 0.76 14.40
C GLY A 101 -16.47 0.82 14.15
N VAL A 102 -15.66 0.76 15.22
CA VAL A 102 -14.20 0.77 15.12
C VAL A 102 -13.68 -0.60 14.64
N ALA A 103 -14.32 -1.70 15.06
CA ALA A 103 -14.01 -3.03 14.54
C ALA A 103 -14.23 -3.13 13.01
N LEU A 104 -15.28 -2.51 12.48
CA LEU A 104 -15.54 -2.47 11.04
C LEU A 104 -14.47 -1.67 10.27
N VAL A 105 -14.06 -0.51 10.80
CA VAL A 105 -12.96 0.28 10.24
C VAL A 105 -11.64 -0.50 10.26
N ALA A 106 -11.35 -1.19 11.37
CA ALA A 106 -10.17 -2.02 11.50
C ALA A 106 -10.16 -3.17 10.48
N ALA A 107 -11.31 -3.81 10.24
CA ALA A 107 -11.45 -4.87 9.26
C ALA A 107 -11.20 -4.37 7.82
N ILE A 108 -11.74 -3.20 7.47
CA ILE A 108 -11.50 -2.57 6.16
C ILE A 108 -10.02 -2.26 5.97
N ILE A 109 -9.38 -1.66 6.96
CA ILE A 109 -7.95 -1.31 6.90
C ILE A 109 -7.09 -2.59 6.85
N GLY A 110 -7.43 -3.61 7.64
CA GLY A 110 -6.77 -4.91 7.60
C GLY A 110 -6.87 -5.56 6.21
N ALA A 111 -8.04 -5.50 5.56
CA ALA A 111 -8.23 -6.01 4.21
C ALA A 111 -7.36 -5.28 3.17
N VAL A 112 -7.24 -3.95 3.28
CA VAL A 112 -6.31 -3.16 2.46
C VAL A 112 -4.87 -3.63 2.66
N GLY A 113 -4.48 -3.90 3.92
CA GLY A 113 -3.15 -4.41 4.25
C GLY A 113 -2.86 -5.76 3.58
N VAL A 114 -3.78 -6.71 3.69
CA VAL A 114 -3.65 -8.04 3.07
C VAL A 114 -3.59 -7.94 1.55
N ALA A 115 -4.49 -7.16 0.93
CA ALA A 115 -4.49 -6.96 -0.52
C ALA A 115 -3.18 -6.32 -1.02
N SER A 116 -2.61 -5.40 -0.24
CA SER A 116 -1.32 -4.78 -0.54
C SER A 116 -0.18 -5.80 -0.55
N LEU A 117 -0.12 -6.67 0.47
CA LEU A 117 0.90 -7.71 0.59
C LEU A 117 0.77 -8.80 -0.49
N ILE A 118 -0.45 -9.21 -0.84
CA ILE A 118 -0.69 -10.14 -1.95
C ILE A 118 -0.11 -9.59 -3.24
N ARG A 119 -0.38 -8.32 -3.56
CA ARG A 119 0.19 -7.70 -4.75
C ARG A 119 1.72 -7.60 -4.66
N ALA A 120 2.27 -7.24 -3.50
CA ALA A 120 3.72 -7.21 -3.32
C ALA A 120 4.34 -8.58 -3.65
N GLY A 121 3.71 -9.69 -3.21
CA GLY A 121 4.13 -11.04 -3.59
C GLY A 121 4.12 -11.28 -5.10
N VAL A 122 3.04 -10.87 -5.80
CA VAL A 122 2.97 -10.98 -7.26
C VAL A 122 4.07 -10.19 -7.96
N LEU A 123 4.36 -8.97 -7.51
CA LEU A 123 5.43 -8.13 -8.05
C LEU A 123 6.82 -8.73 -7.80
N MET A 124 7.04 -9.31 -6.62
CA MET A 124 8.28 -10.02 -6.28
C MET A 124 8.54 -11.17 -7.24
N VAL A 125 7.51 -11.99 -7.53
CA VAL A 125 7.62 -13.10 -8.51
C VAL A 125 7.92 -12.57 -9.92
N ARG A 126 7.28 -11.47 -10.33
CA ARG A 126 7.53 -10.84 -11.65
C ARG A 126 8.97 -10.33 -11.77
N LEU A 127 9.47 -9.64 -10.75
CA LEU A 127 10.86 -9.17 -10.69
C LEU A 127 11.86 -10.33 -10.69
N TYR A 128 11.58 -11.39 -9.92
CA TYR A 128 12.43 -12.57 -9.88
C TYR A 128 12.51 -13.28 -11.25
N ARG A 129 11.38 -13.46 -11.93
CA ARG A 129 11.33 -14.04 -13.28
C ARG A 129 12.08 -13.18 -14.29
N TYR A 130 11.92 -11.86 -14.22
CA TYR A 130 12.65 -10.92 -15.07
C TYR A 130 14.16 -11.01 -14.85
N HIS A 131 14.61 -10.97 -13.60
CA HIS A 131 16.02 -11.08 -13.24
C HIS A 131 16.62 -12.40 -13.74
N ARG A 132 15.92 -13.51 -13.56
CA ARG A 132 16.35 -14.84 -14.03
C ARG A 132 16.42 -14.91 -15.56
N ALA A 133 15.47 -14.32 -16.27
CA ALA A 133 15.46 -14.27 -17.73
C ALA A 133 16.66 -13.48 -18.29
N VAL A 134 16.97 -12.32 -17.69
CA VAL A 134 18.14 -11.50 -18.06
C VAL A 134 19.45 -12.28 -17.84
N HIS A 135 19.58 -12.98 -16.71
CA HIS A 135 20.78 -13.81 -16.44
C HIS A 135 20.91 -14.98 -17.42
N SER A 136 19.79 -15.62 -17.81
CA SER A 136 19.84 -16.71 -18.79
C SER A 136 20.19 -16.25 -20.21
N GLN A 137 19.93 -14.99 -20.57
CA GLN A 137 20.28 -14.42 -21.88
C GLN A 137 21.71 -13.84 -21.90
N GLY A 138 22.21 -13.35 -20.76
CA GLY A 138 23.58 -12.83 -20.63
C GLY A 138 24.68 -13.89 -20.58
N GLY A 139 24.34 -15.17 -20.39
CA GLY A 139 25.29 -16.29 -20.40
C GLY A 139 25.43 -17.02 -21.74
N ALA A 140 24.82 -16.50 -22.82
CA ALA A 140 24.81 -17.10 -24.15
C ALA A 140 25.66 -16.32 -25.19
N LEU A 141 26.55 -15.45 -24.74
CA LEU A 141 27.57 -14.76 -25.55
C LEU A 141 28.96 -15.16 -25.07
#